data_AF-A0A371CMC9-F1
#
_entry.id   AF-A0A371CMC9-F1
#
_cell.length_a   1.000
_cell.length_b   1.000
_cell.length_c   1.000
_cell.angle_alpha   90.00
_cell.angle_beta   90.00
_cell.angle_gamma   90.00
#
_symmetry.space_group_name_H-M   'P 1'
#
loop_
_entity.id
_entity.type
_entity.pdbx_description
1 polymer ?
#
loop_
_entity_poly.entity_id
_entity_poly.type
_entity_poly.pdbx_seq_one_letter_code
_entity_poly.pdbx_strand_id
1 'polypeptide(L)'
;MDLGEDGAGRLTAVVEFLRALIPEEYHESCLDGLPAAHLEDEENTMLRNAFAEGWTYFNHYVKVVSFEDVSQEMLLLALTRGAAFVCADGQDEFDLVIPVLMGDKLEKSKVTAIFIRVNTSSRFVRKLHAPLFACIDPRGGERPFFPKGVETPPPIIRMVFALAAPSEQSSVSVRKQPKRSESRPPNKPGFTAYDLWFSGASRKSFGVIQSGDEERSIETILSVMRRGRDVVSSDYDAQWVGATIRQMQPLASVEADYMENWVDYGPDDGGSARAKDREGEEGSDSEDEDEGEEDSGSEDGDEQDR
;
A
#
# COMPACT_ATOMS: atom_id res chain seq x y z
N MET A 1 21.26 8.12 -21.14
CA MET A 1 20.44 7.10 -21.81
C MET A 1 19.24 7.81 -22.38
N ASP A 2 18.83 7.46 -23.59
CA ASP A 2 17.51 7.88 -24.08
C ASP A 2 16.46 6.96 -23.47
N LEU A 3 15.32 7.51 -23.03
CA LEU A 3 14.27 6.77 -22.31
C LEU A 3 13.09 6.38 -23.21
N GLY A 4 13.19 6.66 -24.53
CA GLY A 4 12.06 6.76 -25.45
C GLY A 4 11.15 5.53 -25.60
N GLU A 5 11.66 4.30 -25.52
CA GLU A 5 10.88 3.10 -25.88
C GLU A 5 10.76 2.06 -24.75
N ASP A 6 11.86 1.51 -24.23
CA ASP A 6 11.83 0.43 -23.22
C ASP A 6 11.31 0.85 -21.82
N GLY A 7 11.34 2.15 -21.51
CA GLY A 7 11.00 2.68 -20.17
C GLY A 7 9.57 3.21 -20.03
N ALA A 8 8.95 3.64 -21.13
CA ALA A 8 7.73 4.45 -21.09
C ALA A 8 6.54 3.75 -20.41
N GLY A 9 6.39 2.43 -20.61
CA GLY A 9 5.33 1.63 -20.01
C GLY A 9 5.42 1.40 -18.49
N ARG A 10 6.40 2.00 -17.80
CA ARG A 10 6.58 1.90 -16.33
C ARG A 10 6.41 3.22 -15.59
N LEU A 11 6.50 4.36 -16.27
CA LEU A 11 6.36 5.68 -15.66
C LEU A 11 4.88 6.08 -15.60
N THR A 12 4.37 6.38 -14.42
CA THR A 12 3.01 6.91 -14.22
C THR A 12 3.09 8.42 -13.98
N ALA A 13 2.34 9.22 -14.75
CA ALA A 13 2.21 10.64 -14.48
C ALA A 13 1.51 10.84 -13.13
N VAL A 14 2.01 11.75 -12.28
CA VAL A 14 1.49 11.98 -10.92
C VAL A 14 0.01 12.36 -10.95
N VAL A 15 -0.45 13.10 -11.95
CA VAL A 15 -1.87 13.44 -12.14
C VAL A 15 -2.73 12.19 -12.35
N GLU A 16 -2.28 11.21 -13.13
CA GLU A 16 -3.03 9.97 -13.37
C GLU A 16 -2.96 9.00 -12.18
N PHE A 17 -1.83 8.95 -11.46
CA PHE A 17 -1.75 8.26 -10.16
C PHE A 17 -2.79 8.82 -9.16
N LEU A 18 -2.89 10.15 -9.08
CA LEU A 18 -3.89 10.82 -8.23
C LEU A 18 -5.33 10.56 -8.69
N ARG A 19 -5.58 10.47 -10.00
CA ARG A 19 -6.90 10.12 -10.56
C ARG A 19 -7.34 8.70 -10.24
N ALA A 20 -6.40 7.74 -10.22
CA ALA A 20 -6.69 6.38 -9.77
C ALA A 20 -6.95 6.33 -8.26
N LEU A 21 -6.16 7.07 -7.47
CA LEU A 21 -6.26 7.09 -6.01
C LEU A 21 -7.52 7.82 -5.49
N ILE A 22 -7.90 8.93 -6.10
CA ILE A 22 -8.99 9.81 -5.67
C ILE A 22 -10.28 9.43 -6.41
N PRO A 23 -11.44 9.30 -5.74
CA PRO A 23 -12.72 9.09 -6.43
C PRO A 23 -13.07 10.23 -7.38
N GLU A 24 -13.69 9.91 -8.52
CA GLU A 24 -13.99 10.84 -9.63
C GLU A 24 -14.72 12.11 -9.16
N GLU A 25 -15.65 11.99 -8.21
CA GLU A 25 -16.42 13.11 -7.63
C GLU A 25 -15.56 14.20 -6.96
N TYR A 26 -14.29 13.92 -6.65
CA TYR A 26 -13.34 14.89 -6.08
C TYR A 26 -12.25 15.36 -7.06
N HIS A 27 -12.16 14.81 -8.28
CA HIS A 27 -11.03 15.05 -9.20
C HIS A 27 -10.76 16.53 -9.44
N GLU A 28 -11.74 17.30 -9.92
CA GLU A 28 -11.60 18.76 -10.10
C GLU A 28 -11.21 19.43 -8.78
N SER A 29 -11.91 19.13 -7.68
CA SER A 29 -11.68 19.78 -6.39
C SER A 29 -10.27 19.57 -5.82
N CYS A 30 -9.60 18.47 -6.20
CA CYS A 30 -8.26 18.11 -5.73
C CYS A 30 -7.16 18.52 -6.71
N LEU A 31 -7.36 18.30 -8.01
CA LEU A 31 -6.37 18.57 -9.06
C LEU A 31 -6.29 20.07 -9.41
N ASP A 32 -7.38 20.82 -9.21
CA ASP A 32 -7.46 22.28 -9.35
C ASP A 32 -7.16 22.98 -8.01
N GLY A 33 -6.83 22.20 -6.96
CA GLY A 33 -6.48 22.71 -5.64
C GLY A 33 -5.21 23.57 -5.67
N LEU A 34 -5.27 24.73 -5.01
CA LEU A 34 -4.14 25.63 -4.80
C LEU A 34 -3.27 25.18 -3.61
N PRO A 35 -1.96 25.48 -3.61
CA PRO A 35 -1.04 25.00 -2.58
C PRO A 35 -1.29 25.66 -1.22
N ALA A 36 -1.34 24.85 -0.16
CA ALA A 36 -1.60 25.33 1.21
C ALA A 36 -0.39 26.03 1.85
N ALA A 37 0.80 25.85 1.28
CA ALA A 37 2.06 26.51 1.57
C ALA A 37 2.78 26.72 0.23
N HIS A 38 3.37 27.88 -0.03
CA HIS A 38 3.89 28.23 -1.36
C HIS A 38 5.09 29.18 -1.34
N LEU A 39 5.84 29.17 -2.45
CA LEU A 39 6.73 30.27 -2.86
C LEU A 39 5.91 31.44 -3.46
N GLU A 40 6.51 32.63 -3.61
CA GLU A 40 5.76 33.85 -3.97
C GLU A 40 5.06 33.75 -5.33
N ASP A 41 5.72 33.24 -6.36
CA ASP A 41 5.17 33.13 -7.70
C ASP A 41 4.25 31.90 -7.91
N GLU A 42 4.07 31.06 -6.89
CA GLU A 42 3.36 29.77 -6.97
C GLU A 42 1.99 29.75 -6.27
N GLU A 43 1.56 30.86 -5.64
CA GLU A 43 0.30 30.96 -4.89
C GLU A 43 -0.95 30.52 -5.70
N ASN A 44 -0.94 30.77 -7.01
CA ASN A 44 -2.07 30.54 -7.91
C ASN A 44 -1.90 29.32 -8.83
N THR A 45 -0.85 28.51 -8.62
CA THR A 45 -0.59 27.30 -9.41
C THR A 45 -1.50 26.17 -8.93
N MET A 46 -2.25 25.54 -9.83
CA MET A 46 -3.05 24.35 -9.52
C MET A 46 -2.15 23.11 -9.38
N LEU A 47 -2.54 22.15 -8.53
CA LEU A 47 -1.81 20.89 -8.34
C LEU A 47 -1.46 20.21 -9.67
N ARG A 48 -2.44 20.03 -10.57
CA ARG A 48 -2.21 19.42 -11.90
C ARG A 48 -1.24 20.19 -12.79
N ASN A 49 -1.08 21.49 -12.59
CA ASN A 49 -0.14 22.33 -13.35
C ASN A 49 1.27 22.21 -12.74
N ALA A 50 1.39 22.24 -11.41
CA ALA A 50 2.66 22.06 -10.71
C ALA A 50 3.27 20.67 -10.92
N PHE A 51 2.43 19.65 -11.12
CA PHE A 51 2.84 18.26 -11.39
C PHE A 51 2.57 17.82 -12.85
N ALA A 52 2.45 18.76 -13.79
CA ALA A 52 2.24 18.45 -15.21
C ALA A 52 3.40 17.63 -15.83
N GLU A 53 4.63 17.89 -15.38
CA GLU A 53 5.83 17.11 -15.71
C GLU A 53 6.25 16.16 -14.57
N GLY A 54 5.35 15.86 -13.63
CA GLY A 54 5.63 15.00 -12.48
C GLY A 54 5.42 13.53 -12.79
N TRP A 55 6.43 12.71 -12.59
CA TRP A 55 6.42 11.26 -12.83
C TRP A 55 6.70 10.47 -11.56
N THR A 56 6.07 9.31 -11.41
CA THR A 56 6.40 8.33 -10.37
C THR A 56 6.48 6.93 -10.96
N TYR A 57 7.27 6.07 -10.33
CA TYR A 57 7.34 4.64 -10.64
C TYR A 57 7.67 3.87 -9.36
N PHE A 58 6.76 2.98 -8.97
CA PHE A 58 7.03 1.95 -7.99
C PHE A 58 6.20 0.69 -8.26
N ASN A 59 6.71 -0.47 -7.86
CA ASN A 59 6.02 -1.75 -7.91
C ASN A 59 6.12 -2.54 -6.59
N HIS A 60 6.89 -2.04 -5.62
CA HIS A 60 6.99 -2.61 -4.28
C HIS A 60 7.24 -1.51 -3.23
N TYR A 61 7.02 -1.86 -1.97
CA TYR A 61 7.36 -1.03 -0.83
C TYR A 61 8.56 -1.60 -0.08
N VAL A 62 9.45 -0.73 0.41
CA VAL A 62 10.56 -1.08 1.30
C VAL A 62 10.29 -0.47 2.68
N LYS A 63 10.33 -1.29 3.75
CA LYS A 63 10.26 -0.75 5.11
C LYS A 63 11.62 -0.18 5.53
N VAL A 64 11.65 1.13 5.79
CA VAL A 64 12.83 1.88 6.20
C VAL A 64 12.93 1.88 7.72
N VAL A 65 14.08 1.48 8.25
CA VAL A 65 14.30 1.27 9.70
C VAL A 65 14.74 2.57 10.41
N SER A 66 15.46 3.45 9.72
CA SER A 66 15.89 4.76 10.21
C SER A 66 15.30 5.85 9.33
N PHE A 67 14.46 6.71 9.90
CA PHE A 67 13.71 7.71 9.12
C PHE A 67 14.52 8.98 8.79
N GLU A 68 15.48 9.35 9.65
CA GLU A 68 16.35 10.53 9.48
C GLU A 68 17.22 10.54 8.20
N ASP A 69 17.20 9.45 7.43
CA ASP A 69 17.97 9.24 6.21
C ASP A 69 17.16 9.53 4.92
N VAL A 70 15.85 9.78 5.01
CA VAL A 70 14.97 10.02 3.85
C VAL A 70 15.30 11.35 3.17
N SER A 71 16.11 11.25 2.12
CA SER A 71 16.75 12.33 1.39
C SER A 71 16.41 12.27 -0.10
N GLN A 72 16.63 13.37 -0.83
CA GLN A 72 16.46 13.38 -2.29
C GLN A 72 17.35 12.32 -2.97
N GLU A 73 18.57 12.10 -2.47
CA GLU A 73 19.47 11.02 -2.90
C GLU A 73 18.85 9.63 -2.69
N MET A 74 18.25 9.37 -1.53
CA MET A 74 17.60 8.08 -1.24
C MET A 74 16.37 7.85 -2.13
N LEU A 75 15.57 8.89 -2.38
CA LEU A 75 14.42 8.80 -3.30
C LEU A 75 14.84 8.71 -4.78
N LEU A 76 15.96 9.31 -5.18
CA LEU A 76 16.56 9.14 -6.51
C LEU A 76 16.93 7.67 -6.76
N LEU A 77 17.54 7.02 -5.76
CA LEU A 77 17.82 5.59 -5.80
C LEU A 77 16.53 4.75 -5.79
N ALA A 78 15.51 5.15 -5.01
CA ALA A 78 14.22 4.47 -4.97
C ALA A 78 13.52 4.45 -6.35
N LEU A 79 13.52 5.58 -7.07
CA LEU A 79 13.01 5.70 -8.45
C LEU A 79 13.69 4.70 -9.40
N THR A 80 15.02 4.57 -9.35
CA THR A 80 15.75 3.61 -10.22
C THR A 80 15.44 2.13 -9.94
N ARG A 81 14.83 1.82 -8.78
CA ARG A 81 14.50 0.45 -8.36
C ARG A 81 13.01 0.17 -8.38
N GLY A 82 12.15 1.16 -8.65
CA GLY A 82 10.71 1.03 -8.54
C GLY A 82 10.24 0.82 -7.09
N ALA A 83 10.87 1.49 -6.12
CA ALA A 83 10.53 1.37 -4.71
C ALA A 83 9.78 2.61 -4.18
N ALA A 84 8.71 2.39 -3.43
CA ALA A 84 8.17 3.36 -2.47
C ALA A 84 8.57 2.96 -1.03
N PHE A 85 8.45 3.86 -0.06
CA PHE A 85 8.87 3.60 1.32
C PHE A 85 7.69 3.52 2.30
N VAL A 86 7.81 2.59 3.24
CA VAL A 86 7.07 2.54 4.51
C VAL A 86 8.05 2.93 5.60
N CYS A 87 7.74 3.93 6.42
CA CYS A 87 8.62 4.42 7.45
C CYS A 87 8.54 3.59 8.75
N ALA A 88 9.41 3.89 9.72
CA ALA A 88 9.39 3.25 11.03
C ALA A 88 8.22 3.76 11.87
N ASP A 89 7.59 2.86 12.63
CA ASP A 89 6.44 3.18 13.48
C ASP A 89 6.78 4.21 14.58
N GLY A 90 5.84 5.11 14.87
CA GLY A 90 5.92 6.03 16.01
C GLY A 90 6.51 7.42 15.73
N GLN A 91 6.84 7.74 14.48
CA GLN A 91 7.24 9.10 14.08
C GLN A 91 6.05 10.05 13.95
N ASP A 92 6.32 11.37 13.98
CA ASP A 92 5.28 12.41 13.92
C ASP A 92 5.16 13.09 12.55
N GLU A 93 6.13 12.93 11.66
CA GLU A 93 6.11 13.47 10.30
C GLU A 93 5.12 12.71 9.40
N PHE A 94 5.48 11.50 8.94
CA PHE A 94 4.70 10.70 8.00
C PHE A 94 5.05 9.19 8.05
N ASP A 95 4.21 8.37 7.43
CA ASP A 95 4.28 6.90 7.49
C ASP A 95 4.66 6.27 6.15
N LEU A 96 4.37 6.92 5.01
CA LEU A 96 4.75 6.47 3.66
C LEU A 96 5.38 7.61 2.84
N VAL A 97 6.26 7.23 1.90
CA VAL A 97 6.83 8.13 0.89
C VAL A 97 6.76 7.49 -0.49
N ILE A 98 6.15 8.20 -1.44
CA ILE A 98 6.20 7.85 -2.87
C ILE A 98 7.15 8.83 -3.56
N PRO A 99 8.26 8.37 -4.15
CA PRO A 99 9.17 9.22 -4.93
C PRO A 99 8.49 9.84 -6.15
N VAL A 100 8.86 11.08 -6.47
CA VAL A 100 8.41 11.78 -7.69
C VAL A 100 9.62 12.43 -8.37
N LEU A 101 9.70 12.34 -9.69
CA LEU A 101 10.67 13.03 -10.54
C LEU A 101 9.98 14.17 -11.31
N MET A 102 10.60 15.35 -11.34
CA MET A 102 10.09 16.53 -12.04
C MET A 102 10.82 16.76 -13.37
N GLY A 103 10.18 16.38 -14.47
CA GLY A 103 10.74 16.37 -15.81
C GLY A 103 11.39 15.02 -16.18
N ASP A 104 12.21 15.04 -17.23
CA ASP A 104 12.84 13.88 -17.85
C ASP A 104 14.18 13.46 -17.22
N LYS A 105 14.84 14.37 -16.49
CA LYS A 105 16.20 14.15 -15.97
C LYS A 105 16.22 13.57 -14.57
N LEU A 106 16.83 12.39 -14.45
CA LEU A 106 17.11 11.68 -13.20
C LEU A 106 18.23 12.39 -12.39
N GLU A 107 17.92 13.57 -11.86
CA GLU A 107 18.82 14.41 -11.06
C GLU A 107 18.25 14.67 -9.66
N LYS A 108 19.10 14.68 -8.62
CA LYS A 108 18.70 14.94 -7.22
C LYS A 108 17.80 16.18 -7.09
N SER A 109 18.17 17.27 -7.74
CA SER A 109 17.46 18.56 -7.76
C SER A 109 16.02 18.47 -8.30
N LYS A 110 15.73 17.46 -9.12
CA LYS A 110 14.40 17.18 -9.70
C LYS A 110 13.57 16.21 -8.87
N VAL A 111 14.13 15.62 -7.81
CA VAL A 111 13.40 14.67 -6.96
C VAL A 111 12.59 15.40 -5.89
N THR A 112 11.31 15.04 -5.84
CA THR A 112 10.34 15.44 -4.81
C THR A 112 9.57 14.20 -4.34
N ALA A 113 8.49 14.38 -3.57
CA ALA A 113 7.73 13.27 -3.02
C ALA A 113 6.25 13.57 -2.81
N ILE A 114 5.48 12.49 -2.74
CA ILE A 114 4.20 12.44 -2.01
C ILE A 114 4.50 11.87 -0.62
N PHE A 115 4.36 12.71 0.41
CA PHE A 115 4.47 12.31 1.82
C PHE A 115 3.08 12.00 2.36
N ILE A 116 2.90 10.82 2.97
CA ILE A 116 1.59 10.35 3.44
C ILE A 116 1.66 10.01 4.93
N ARG A 117 0.89 10.72 5.75
CA ARG A 117 0.69 10.34 7.16
C ARG A 117 -0.60 9.52 7.31
N VAL A 118 -0.51 8.35 7.91
CA VAL A 118 -1.62 7.42 8.13
C VAL A 118 -2.12 7.55 9.58
N ASN A 119 -3.43 7.68 9.77
CA ASN A 119 -4.01 7.87 11.09
C ASN A 119 -5.21 6.93 11.33
N THR A 120 -5.04 6.03 12.29
CA THR A 120 -6.03 5.02 12.68
C THR A 120 -6.84 5.40 13.93
N SER A 121 -6.74 6.64 14.42
CA SER A 121 -7.58 7.12 15.52
C SER A 121 -8.91 7.67 15.02
N SER A 122 -10.03 7.15 15.55
CA SER A 122 -11.40 7.58 15.26
C SER A 122 -11.71 9.05 15.64
N ARG A 123 -10.76 9.76 16.26
CA ARG A 123 -10.82 11.21 16.49
C ARG A 123 -10.65 12.01 15.20
N PHE A 124 -9.99 11.44 14.19
CA PHE A 124 -9.78 12.08 12.90
C PHE A 124 -10.82 11.53 11.90
N VAL A 125 -11.69 12.43 11.46
CA VAL A 125 -12.85 12.13 10.61
C VAL A 125 -12.92 13.16 9.48
N ARG A 126 -14.13 13.47 8.98
CA ARG A 126 -14.36 14.42 7.87
C ARG A 126 -13.77 15.82 8.07
N LYS A 127 -13.50 16.24 9.32
CA LYS A 127 -12.91 17.56 9.62
C LYS A 127 -11.38 17.51 9.54
N LEU A 128 -10.85 18.09 8.46
CA LEU A 128 -9.41 18.28 8.21
C LEU A 128 -8.68 18.89 9.41
N HIS A 129 -7.64 18.20 9.89
CA HIS A 129 -6.84 18.62 11.05
C HIS A 129 -5.51 19.25 10.63
N ALA A 130 -5.52 20.56 10.37
CA ALA A 130 -4.39 21.31 9.79
C ALA A 130 -3.01 21.11 10.48
N PRO A 131 -2.90 20.91 11.81
CA PRO A 131 -1.62 20.59 12.44
C PRO A 131 -0.92 19.32 11.93
N LEU A 132 -1.66 18.29 11.47
CA LEU A 132 -1.02 17.05 10.97
C LEU A 132 -0.20 17.29 9.69
N PHE A 133 -0.62 18.24 8.84
CA PHE A 133 0.19 18.68 7.70
C PHE A 133 1.36 19.58 8.09
N ALA A 134 1.35 20.17 9.28
CA ALA A 134 2.45 21.00 9.78
C ALA A 134 3.61 20.16 10.36
N CYS A 135 3.34 18.90 10.75
CA CYS A 135 4.38 17.93 11.09
C CYS A 135 5.18 17.48 9.85
N ILE A 136 4.54 17.44 8.67
CA ILE A 136 5.20 17.17 7.39
C ILE A 136 5.87 18.46 6.88
N ASP A 137 7.07 18.74 7.41
CA ASP A 137 7.94 19.84 6.98
C ASP A 137 9.21 19.29 6.28
N PRO A 138 9.36 19.42 4.95
CA PRO A 138 10.55 18.97 4.23
C PRO A 138 11.82 19.79 4.56
N ARG A 139 11.72 20.88 5.31
CA ARG A 139 12.85 21.69 5.81
C ARG A 139 13.10 21.53 7.32
N GLY A 140 12.32 20.68 7.99
CA GLY A 140 12.46 20.35 9.40
C GLY A 140 13.61 19.37 9.71
N GLY A 141 13.80 19.10 11.00
CA GLY A 141 14.79 18.13 11.50
C GLY A 141 16.25 18.55 11.36
N GLU A 142 17.15 17.65 11.77
CA GLU A 142 18.61 17.83 11.60
C GLU A 142 19.07 17.54 10.17
N ARG A 143 18.33 16.67 9.47
CA ARG A 143 18.61 16.17 8.11
C ARG A 143 17.43 16.47 7.16
N PRO A 144 17.20 17.74 6.79
CA PRO A 144 16.03 18.14 6.00
C PRO A 144 16.07 17.60 4.56
N PHE A 145 14.91 17.15 4.07
CA PHE A 145 14.72 16.71 2.69
C PHE A 145 15.06 17.80 1.66
N PHE A 146 14.75 19.06 1.95
CA PHE A 146 15.17 20.24 1.18
C PHE A 146 16.20 21.08 1.97
N PRO A 147 17.51 20.97 1.66
CA PRO A 147 18.55 21.75 2.31
C PRO A 147 18.31 23.26 2.28
N LYS A 148 18.75 23.97 3.32
CA LYS A 148 18.52 25.42 3.50
C LYS A 148 19.10 26.31 2.38
N GLY A 149 20.06 25.81 1.60
CA GLY A 149 20.64 26.51 0.45
C GLY A 149 19.93 26.29 -0.89
N VAL A 150 18.86 25.49 -0.94
CA VAL A 150 17.99 25.37 -2.13
C VAL A 150 16.93 26.45 -2.04
N GLU A 151 16.95 27.45 -2.91
CA GLU A 151 15.97 28.56 -2.88
C GLU A 151 14.62 28.15 -3.48
N THR A 152 14.64 27.44 -4.61
CA THR A 152 13.47 26.98 -5.38
C THR A 152 13.40 25.45 -5.43
N PRO A 153 13.06 24.77 -4.32
CA PRO A 153 12.85 23.32 -4.32
C PRO A 153 11.60 22.95 -5.14
N PRO A 154 11.55 21.75 -5.75
CA PRO A 154 10.35 21.27 -6.41
C PRO A 154 9.15 21.16 -5.44
N PRO A 155 7.90 21.32 -5.91
CA PRO A 155 6.72 21.22 -5.07
C PRO A 155 6.55 19.81 -4.50
N ILE A 156 5.97 19.68 -3.31
CA ILE A 156 5.63 18.40 -2.67
C ILE A 156 4.10 18.19 -2.61
N ILE A 157 3.67 16.94 -2.49
CA ILE A 157 2.29 16.61 -2.09
C ILE A 157 2.33 16.05 -0.66
N ARG A 158 1.38 16.50 0.16
CA ARG A 158 1.19 16.02 1.53
C ARG A 158 -0.20 15.42 1.65
N MET A 159 -0.29 14.16 2.03
CA MET A 159 -1.54 13.46 2.26
C MET A 159 -1.69 13.09 3.72
N VAL A 160 -2.92 13.16 4.24
CA VAL A 160 -3.28 12.53 5.51
C VAL A 160 -4.42 11.55 5.27
N PHE A 161 -4.18 10.28 5.61
CA PHE A 161 -5.13 9.18 5.49
C PHE A 161 -5.74 8.89 6.87
N ALA A 162 -6.85 9.55 7.19
CA ALA A 162 -7.62 9.34 8.42
C ALA A 162 -8.55 8.11 8.29
N LEU A 163 -7.93 6.94 8.10
CA LEU A 163 -8.58 5.67 7.74
C LEU A 163 -9.66 5.20 8.73
N ALA A 164 -9.62 5.67 9.98
CA ALA A 164 -10.53 5.22 11.04
C ALA A 164 -11.91 5.91 11.06
N ALA A 165 -12.18 6.86 10.17
CA ALA A 165 -13.51 7.47 10.06
C ALA A 165 -14.57 6.46 9.57
N PRO A 166 -15.80 6.49 10.10
CA PRO A 166 -16.93 5.70 9.56
C PRO A 166 -17.26 6.04 8.10
N SER A 167 -17.82 5.09 7.33
CA SER A 167 -18.06 5.28 5.88
C SER A 167 -19.12 6.35 5.55
N GLU A 168 -19.97 6.78 6.51
CA GLU A 168 -20.83 7.96 6.39
C GLU A 168 -20.04 9.28 6.43
N GLN A 169 -18.83 9.24 7.00
CA GLN A 169 -17.90 10.36 7.12
C GLN A 169 -16.70 10.24 6.16
N SER A 170 -16.66 9.22 5.30
CA SER A 170 -15.65 9.12 4.24
C SER A 170 -15.82 10.22 3.20
N SER A 171 -14.71 10.89 2.85
CA SER A 171 -14.64 11.92 1.80
C SER A 171 -13.19 12.37 1.58
N VAL A 172 -12.84 12.82 0.38
CA VAL A 172 -11.59 13.56 0.13
C VAL A 172 -11.83 15.07 0.27
N SER A 173 -10.81 15.83 0.70
CA SER A 173 -10.86 17.30 0.74
C SER A 173 -9.47 17.94 0.68
N VAL A 174 -9.37 19.13 0.08
CA VAL A 174 -8.13 19.93 0.04
C VAL A 174 -8.09 20.93 1.20
N ARG A 175 -6.93 21.09 1.84
CA ARG A 175 -6.69 22.20 2.77
C ARG A 175 -6.56 23.50 1.98
N LYS A 176 -7.53 24.38 2.13
CA LYS A 176 -7.47 25.74 1.55
C LYS A 176 -6.33 26.55 2.18
N GLN A 177 -5.77 27.45 1.38
CA GLN A 177 -4.76 28.43 1.81
C GLN A 177 -5.20 29.17 3.10
N PRO A 178 -4.28 29.42 4.04
CA PRO A 178 -4.59 30.18 5.24
C PRO A 178 -4.96 31.61 4.85
N LYS A 179 -6.16 32.06 5.22
CA LYS A 179 -6.59 33.45 4.96
C LYS A 179 -5.59 34.42 5.57
N ARG A 180 -4.93 35.21 4.72
CA ARG A 180 -3.93 36.22 5.10
C ARG A 180 -4.51 37.17 6.15
N SER A 181 -3.89 37.20 7.32
CA SER A 181 -4.13 38.24 8.32
C SER A 181 -3.15 39.39 8.06
N GLU A 182 -3.66 40.62 7.96
CA GLU A 182 -2.84 41.80 7.61
C GLU A 182 -1.80 42.16 8.69
N SER A 183 -1.98 41.68 9.92
CA SER A 183 -1.23 42.11 11.11
C SER A 183 0.08 41.35 11.37
N ARG A 184 0.46 40.36 10.55
CA ARG A 184 1.71 39.61 10.73
C ARG A 184 2.42 39.37 9.38
N PRO A 185 3.72 39.67 9.26
CA PRO A 185 4.47 39.31 8.05
C PRO A 185 4.47 37.79 7.87
N PRO A 186 4.39 37.28 6.63
CA PRO A 186 4.33 35.85 6.38
C PRO A 186 5.66 35.19 6.78
N ASN A 187 5.58 34.19 7.66
CA ASN A 187 6.70 33.25 7.82
C ASN A 187 6.70 32.34 6.59
N LYS A 188 7.44 32.72 5.55
CA LYS A 188 7.50 31.99 4.28
C LYS A 188 8.02 30.56 4.55
N PRO A 189 7.30 29.50 4.12
CA PRO A 189 7.74 28.12 4.33
C PRO A 189 9.00 27.78 3.51
N GLY A 190 9.26 28.51 2.43
CA GLY A 190 10.40 28.27 1.54
C GLY A 190 10.26 27.00 0.69
N PHE A 191 9.05 26.45 0.57
CA PHE A 191 8.69 25.36 -0.32
C PHE A 191 7.20 25.47 -0.68
N THR A 192 6.79 24.78 -1.74
CA THR A 192 5.39 24.68 -2.14
C THR A 192 4.84 23.28 -1.83
N ALA A 193 3.64 23.23 -1.26
CA ALA A 193 2.99 21.98 -0.84
C ALA A 193 1.47 21.99 -1.05
N TYR A 194 0.96 20.88 -1.59
CA TYR A 194 -0.46 20.62 -1.79
C TYR A 194 -0.95 19.61 -0.74
N ASP A 195 -1.99 19.97 0.00
CA ASP A 195 -2.42 19.28 1.23
C ASP A 195 -3.78 18.59 1.02
N LEU A 196 -3.76 17.26 0.88
CA LEU A 196 -4.93 16.41 0.64
C LEU A 196 -5.32 15.61 1.89
N TRP A 197 -6.59 15.65 2.28
CA TRP A 197 -7.15 14.91 3.42
C TRP A 197 -8.12 13.84 2.94
N PHE A 198 -7.80 12.60 3.24
CA PHE A 198 -8.63 11.42 2.97
C PHE A 198 -9.26 10.99 4.30
N SER A 199 -10.56 11.22 4.46
CA SER A 199 -11.34 10.73 5.61
C SER A 199 -11.87 9.34 5.30
N GLY A 200 -11.69 8.39 6.22
CA GLY A 200 -12.21 7.02 6.11
C GLY A 200 -11.54 6.18 5.03
N ALA A 201 -11.87 4.89 4.99
CA ALA A 201 -11.26 3.91 4.10
C ALA A 201 -12.33 3.16 3.27
N SER A 202 -12.97 3.88 2.34
CA SER A 202 -14.01 3.32 1.47
C SER A 202 -13.98 3.96 0.08
N ARG A 203 -14.82 3.48 -0.84
CA ARG A 203 -14.94 4.01 -2.21
C ARG A 203 -15.29 5.50 -2.33
N LYS A 204 -15.72 6.14 -1.22
CA LYS A 204 -15.93 7.59 -1.10
C LYS A 204 -14.67 8.38 -0.75
N SER A 205 -13.57 7.70 -0.43
CA SER A 205 -12.27 8.32 -0.15
C SER A 205 -11.16 7.79 -1.05
N PHE A 206 -11.24 6.53 -1.51
CA PHE A 206 -10.24 5.94 -2.40
C PHE A 206 -10.91 5.34 -3.65
N GLY A 207 -10.54 5.86 -4.83
CA GLY A 207 -11.07 5.42 -6.13
C GLY A 207 -10.67 3.99 -6.52
N VAL A 208 -9.63 3.44 -5.88
CA VAL A 208 -9.18 2.06 -6.07
C VAL A 208 -10.06 1.01 -5.38
N ILE A 209 -10.98 1.41 -4.48
CA ILE A 209 -11.91 0.48 -3.81
C ILE A 209 -13.17 0.38 -4.66
N GLN A 210 -13.38 -0.76 -5.34
CA GLN A 210 -14.42 -0.89 -6.38
C GLN A 210 -15.72 -1.50 -5.85
N SER A 211 -15.63 -2.36 -4.82
CA SER A 211 -16.71 -3.19 -4.31
C SER A 211 -17.04 -2.93 -2.84
N GLY A 212 -18.26 -3.32 -2.44
CA GLY A 212 -18.65 -3.38 -1.02
C GLY A 212 -17.99 -4.51 -0.23
N ASP A 213 -17.21 -5.36 -0.88
CA ASP A 213 -16.59 -6.54 -0.29
C ASP A 213 -15.14 -6.22 0.08
N GLU A 214 -14.44 -5.46 -0.77
CA GLU A 214 -13.20 -4.77 -0.42
C GLU A 214 -13.43 -3.75 0.71
N GLU A 215 -14.51 -2.95 0.66
CA GLU A 215 -14.85 -2.00 1.72
C GLU A 215 -15.03 -2.70 3.08
N ARG A 216 -15.75 -3.84 3.12
CA ARG A 216 -15.90 -4.67 4.33
C ARG A 216 -14.59 -5.33 4.76
N SER A 217 -13.77 -5.79 3.83
CA SER A 217 -12.46 -6.39 4.12
C SER A 217 -11.51 -5.37 4.75
N ILE A 218 -11.46 -4.15 4.21
CA ILE A 218 -10.66 -3.04 4.71
C ILE A 218 -11.17 -2.57 6.08
N GLU A 219 -12.48 -2.47 6.28
CA GLU A 219 -13.05 -2.19 7.61
C GLU A 219 -12.68 -3.27 8.64
N THR A 220 -12.72 -4.54 8.24
CA THR A 220 -12.34 -5.69 9.09
C THR A 220 -10.88 -5.58 9.50
N ILE A 221 -9.95 -5.44 8.54
CA ILE A 221 -8.51 -5.24 8.78
C ILE A 221 -8.27 -4.03 9.69
N LEU A 222 -8.93 -2.90 9.45
CA LEU A 222 -8.79 -1.71 10.29
C LEU A 222 -9.37 -1.90 11.69
N SER A 223 -10.41 -2.71 11.89
CA SER A 223 -10.94 -3.04 13.22
C SER A 223 -9.96 -3.88 14.03
N VAL A 224 -9.26 -4.80 13.35
CA VAL A 224 -8.19 -5.66 13.89
C VAL A 224 -6.95 -4.82 14.23
N MET A 225 -6.50 -3.95 13.32
CA MET A 225 -5.30 -3.11 13.53
C MET A 225 -5.51 -1.99 14.55
N ARG A 226 -6.72 -1.41 14.67
CA ARG A 226 -7.06 -0.45 15.74
C ARG A 226 -6.88 -1.09 17.12
N ARG A 227 -7.41 -2.31 17.30
CA ARG A 227 -7.21 -3.10 18.51
C ARG A 227 -5.72 -3.31 18.81
N GLY A 228 -4.84 -3.41 17.82
CA GLY A 228 -3.39 -3.56 18.03
C GLY A 228 -2.71 -2.50 18.93
N ARG A 229 -3.26 -1.27 19.04
CA ARG A 229 -2.77 -0.26 20.02
C ARG A 229 -3.57 -0.26 21.33
N ASP A 230 -4.83 -0.67 21.31
CA ASP A 230 -5.69 -0.76 22.50
C ASP A 230 -5.55 -2.11 23.25
N VAL A 231 -4.92 -3.13 22.65
CA VAL A 231 -4.70 -4.50 23.18
C VAL A 231 -3.80 -4.53 24.41
N VAL A 232 -3.04 -3.46 24.69
CA VAL A 232 -2.35 -3.26 25.98
C VAL A 232 -3.36 -2.95 27.12
N SER A 233 -4.66 -2.82 26.82
CA SER A 233 -5.72 -2.43 27.77
C SER A 233 -7.04 -3.21 27.69
N SER A 234 -7.24 -4.08 26.69
CA SER A 234 -8.43 -4.95 26.62
C SER A 234 -8.06 -6.42 26.38
N ASP A 235 -8.15 -7.19 27.46
CA ASP A 235 -8.10 -8.65 27.48
C ASP A 235 -9.17 -9.30 26.56
N TYR A 236 -8.88 -10.54 26.15
CA TYR A 236 -9.73 -11.61 25.59
C TYR A 236 -11.21 -11.29 25.25
N ASP A 237 -11.62 -11.46 23.97
CA ASP A 237 -12.89 -12.14 23.56
C ASP A 237 -13.20 -12.14 22.03
N ALA A 238 -12.19 -12.37 21.16
CA ALA A 238 -12.46 -12.53 19.72
C ALA A 238 -11.47 -13.46 19.00
N GLN A 239 -11.77 -14.77 18.96
CA GLN A 239 -10.96 -15.75 18.22
C GLN A 239 -10.81 -15.40 16.73
N TRP A 240 -11.86 -14.86 16.10
CA TRP A 240 -11.82 -14.43 14.69
C TRP A 240 -10.82 -13.31 14.43
N VAL A 241 -10.57 -12.41 15.39
CA VAL A 241 -9.55 -11.34 15.27
C VAL A 241 -8.16 -11.95 15.20
N GLY A 242 -7.91 -13.02 15.97
CA GLY A 242 -6.69 -13.81 15.87
C GLY A 242 -6.53 -14.42 14.48
N ALA A 243 -7.57 -15.11 13.99
CA ALA A 243 -7.56 -15.71 12.66
C ALA A 243 -7.26 -14.71 11.54
N THR A 244 -7.90 -13.53 11.53
CA THR A 244 -7.62 -12.50 10.51
C THR A 244 -6.19 -11.96 10.57
N ILE A 245 -5.56 -11.86 11.76
CA ILE A 245 -4.13 -11.48 11.85
C ILE A 245 -3.25 -12.58 11.22
N ARG A 246 -3.55 -13.85 11.50
CA ARG A 246 -2.80 -15.00 10.97
C ARG A 246 -2.92 -15.12 9.44
N GLN A 247 -4.12 -14.94 8.91
CA GLN A 247 -4.40 -14.91 7.46
C GLN A 247 -3.64 -13.79 6.72
N MET A 248 -3.24 -12.71 7.40
CA MET A 248 -2.39 -11.65 6.81
C MET A 248 -0.88 -11.94 6.87
N GLN A 249 -0.44 -13.06 7.45
CA GLN A 249 0.96 -13.45 7.57
C GLN A 249 1.23 -14.87 7.02
N PRO A 250 0.92 -15.16 5.74
CA PRO A 250 0.99 -16.50 5.19
C PRO A 250 2.34 -17.19 5.44
N LEU A 251 2.28 -18.47 5.82
CA LEU A 251 3.41 -19.32 6.28
C LEU A 251 4.13 -18.88 7.57
N ALA A 252 3.66 -17.90 8.33
CA ALA A 252 4.32 -17.53 9.59
C ALA A 252 4.17 -18.58 10.72
N SER A 253 3.26 -19.55 10.57
CA SER A 253 3.18 -20.78 11.39
C SER A 253 2.48 -21.91 10.61
N VAL A 254 2.35 -23.07 11.24
CA VAL A 254 1.66 -24.27 10.72
C VAL A 254 0.18 -24.36 11.13
N GLU A 255 -0.37 -23.35 11.82
CA GLU A 255 -1.82 -23.29 12.11
C GLU A 255 -2.60 -22.99 10.83
N ALA A 256 -3.79 -23.59 10.66
CA ALA A 256 -4.58 -23.50 9.42
C ALA A 256 -4.84 -22.06 8.95
N ASP A 257 -5.12 -21.15 9.90
CA ASP A 257 -5.35 -19.72 9.67
C ASP A 257 -4.20 -19.03 8.90
N TYR A 258 -2.97 -19.55 8.92
CA TYR A 258 -1.82 -19.00 8.17
C TYR A 258 -1.71 -19.53 6.73
N MET A 259 -2.64 -20.38 6.29
CA MET A 259 -2.62 -21.06 4.98
C MET A 259 -3.97 -20.98 4.24
N GLU A 260 -5.08 -20.90 4.98
CA GLU A 260 -6.49 -20.97 4.54
C GLU A 260 -6.86 -20.07 3.34
N ASN A 261 -6.24 -18.90 3.20
CA ASN A 261 -6.50 -17.95 2.10
C ASN A 261 -5.36 -17.90 1.05
N TRP A 262 -4.38 -18.81 1.09
CA TRP A 262 -3.16 -18.71 0.26
C TRP A 262 -2.81 -19.97 -0.53
N VAL A 263 -3.23 -21.16 -0.07
CA VAL A 263 -3.03 -22.42 -0.80
C VAL A 263 -4.24 -23.33 -0.62
N ASP A 264 -4.86 -23.78 -1.72
CA ASP A 264 -5.85 -24.86 -1.74
C ASP A 264 -5.17 -26.21 -1.43
N TYR A 265 -4.78 -26.42 -0.17
CA TYR A 265 -4.08 -27.64 0.26
C TYR A 265 -5.08 -28.75 0.60
N GLY A 266 -5.69 -29.32 -0.44
CA GLY A 266 -6.40 -30.60 -0.33
C GLY A 266 -5.43 -31.71 0.10
N PRO A 267 -5.67 -32.44 1.21
CA PRO A 267 -4.80 -33.51 1.63
C PRO A 267 -4.95 -34.75 0.73
N ASP A 268 -3.81 -35.20 0.18
CA ASP A 268 -3.61 -36.44 -0.57
C ASP A 268 -4.54 -36.73 -1.76
N ASP A 269 -4.24 -36.09 -2.90
CA ASP A 269 -4.24 -36.78 -4.20
C ASP A 269 -2.77 -37.01 -4.62
N GLY A 270 -2.37 -38.28 -4.77
CA GLY A 270 -0.96 -38.74 -4.79
C GLY A 270 -0.12 -38.43 -6.04
N GLY A 271 -0.27 -37.24 -6.62
CA GLY A 271 0.38 -36.80 -7.86
C GLY A 271 1.88 -36.53 -7.74
N SER A 272 2.70 -37.58 -7.66
CA SER A 272 4.17 -37.44 -7.68
C SER A 272 4.66 -36.83 -8.99
N ALA A 273 5.04 -35.55 -8.96
CA ALA A 273 5.53 -34.78 -10.12
C ALA A 273 6.95 -35.19 -10.56
N ARG A 274 7.13 -36.46 -10.93
CA ARG A 274 8.34 -36.94 -11.60
C ARG A 274 8.28 -36.59 -13.08
N ALA A 275 9.04 -35.58 -13.48
CA ALA A 275 9.33 -35.32 -14.88
C ALA A 275 9.92 -36.60 -15.51
N LYS A 276 9.36 -37.01 -16.65
CA LYS A 276 9.95 -38.00 -17.54
C LYS A 276 10.44 -37.28 -18.80
N ASP A 277 11.75 -37.03 -18.85
CA ASP A 277 12.42 -36.75 -20.10
C ASP A 277 12.44 -38.01 -21.00
N ARG A 278 12.89 -37.82 -22.24
CA ARG A 278 12.70 -38.73 -23.38
C ARG A 278 13.72 -39.88 -23.43
N GLU A 279 13.55 -40.71 -24.48
CA GLU A 279 14.40 -41.84 -24.93
C GLU A 279 14.06 -43.19 -24.24
N GLY A 280 13.96 -44.32 -24.95
CA GLY A 280 13.95 -44.55 -26.41
C GLY A 280 14.23 -46.03 -26.75
N GLU A 281 13.49 -46.61 -27.72
CA GLU A 281 13.70 -47.97 -28.28
C GLU A 281 13.55 -49.14 -27.26
N GLU A 282 13.36 -50.44 -27.59
CA GLU A 282 12.70 -51.12 -28.72
C GLU A 282 12.26 -52.55 -28.27
N GLY A 283 11.26 -53.14 -28.94
CA GLY A 283 11.17 -54.59 -29.18
C GLY A 283 10.55 -55.55 -28.12
N SER A 284 9.61 -56.38 -28.59
CA SER A 284 9.33 -57.80 -28.25
C SER A 284 9.05 -58.24 -26.79
N ASP A 285 8.36 -59.35 -26.51
CA ASP A 285 7.24 -60.12 -27.13
C ASP A 285 6.98 -61.32 -26.17
N SER A 286 5.83 -62.01 -26.29
CA SER A 286 5.58 -63.39 -25.78
C SER A 286 5.65 -63.64 -24.25
N GLU A 287 5.04 -64.65 -23.63
CA GLU A 287 3.80 -65.44 -23.87
C GLU A 287 3.50 -66.23 -22.56
N ASP A 288 2.40 -67.02 -22.55
CA ASP A 288 2.09 -68.14 -21.64
C ASP A 288 1.89 -67.87 -20.13
N GLU A 289 1.28 -68.77 -19.33
CA GLU A 289 0.00 -69.55 -19.36
C GLU A 289 -0.01 -70.45 -18.07
N ASP A 290 -0.94 -71.42 -17.96
CA ASP A 290 -1.23 -72.33 -16.82
C ASP A 290 -1.74 -71.66 -15.50
N GLU A 291 -2.89 -71.96 -14.87
CA GLU A 291 -3.86 -73.10 -14.78
C GLU A 291 -3.78 -73.99 -13.51
N GLY A 292 -4.90 -74.64 -13.15
CA GLY A 292 -5.15 -75.44 -11.94
C GLY A 292 -6.03 -74.72 -10.88
N GLU A 293 -7.38 -74.81 -10.87
CA GLU A 293 -8.29 -75.96 -10.59
C GLU A 293 -8.28 -76.41 -9.10
N GLU A 294 -9.37 -76.20 -8.34
CA GLU A 294 -10.45 -77.16 -7.93
C GLU A 294 -10.02 -78.17 -6.80
N ASP A 295 -10.81 -78.62 -5.80
CA ASP A 295 -12.15 -78.31 -5.20
C ASP A 295 -12.03 -78.61 -3.65
N SER A 296 -12.94 -79.02 -2.73
CA SER A 296 -14.35 -79.50 -2.69
C SER A 296 -14.96 -79.49 -1.26
N GLY A 297 -16.30 -79.43 -1.17
CA GLY A 297 -17.14 -79.74 0.02
C GLY A 297 -17.38 -78.59 1.02
N SER A 298 -18.59 -78.28 1.55
CA SER A 298 -19.74 -79.05 2.10
C SER A 298 -19.49 -79.63 3.52
N GLU A 299 -20.37 -79.55 4.52
CA GLU A 299 -21.66 -78.83 4.74
C GLU A 299 -22.01 -78.92 6.26
N ASP A 300 -22.98 -78.11 6.74
CA ASP A 300 -23.77 -78.24 8.00
C ASP A 300 -23.09 -78.35 9.41
N GLY A 301 -23.85 -78.01 10.47
CA GLY A 301 -23.50 -78.35 11.87
C GLY A 301 -23.99 -77.39 12.97
N ASP A 302 -25.22 -77.56 13.45
CA ASP A 302 -25.91 -76.72 14.44
C ASP A 302 -25.49 -76.87 15.94
N GLU A 303 -25.99 -75.91 16.73
CA GLU A 303 -26.35 -75.95 18.17
C GLU A 303 -25.31 -76.07 19.33
N GLN A 304 -25.29 -75.00 20.15
CA GLN A 304 -25.53 -74.98 21.61
C GLN A 304 -25.28 -76.28 22.42
N ASP A 305 -24.34 -76.26 23.38
CA ASP A 305 -24.64 -75.91 24.80
C ASP A 305 -23.43 -76.15 25.75
N ARG A 306 -23.06 -75.16 26.59
CA ARG A 306 -22.52 -75.25 27.99
C ARG A 306 -21.81 -74.01 28.50
#